data_AF-A0A4Q7X1E0-F1
#
_entry.id   AF-A0A4Q7X1E0-F1
#
_cell.length_a   1.000
_cell.length_b   1.000
_cell.length_c   1.000
_cell.angle_alpha   90.00
_cell.angle_beta   90.00
_cell.angle_gamma   90.00
#
_symmetry.space_group_name_H-M   'P 1'
#
loop_
_entity.id
_entity.type
_entity.pdbx_description
1 polymer ?
#
loop_
_entity_poly.entity_id
_entity_poly.type
_entity_poly.pdbx_seq_one_letter_code
_entity_poly.pdbx_strand_id
1 'polypeptide(L)'
;MTKSVLHQIAALESWATTVDRTARTRPARQGLEAKFEREVDPEGLMDPQTRARAVEAKRKAYYLRLALKSAEARRLRRAPGLEETVEG
;
A
#
# COMPACT_ATOMS: atom_id res chain seq x y z
N MET A 1 17.45 -17.53 -17.81
CA MET A 1 16.51 -17.59 -16.67
C MET A 1 15.82 -16.22 -16.56
N THR A 2 14.50 -16.13 -16.64
CA THR A 2 13.80 -14.84 -16.58
C THR A 2 13.88 -14.27 -15.16
N LYS A 3 14.07 -12.95 -15.00
CA LYS A 3 14.15 -12.29 -13.69
C LYS A 3 12.96 -12.68 -12.79
N SER A 4 11.77 -12.87 -13.36
CA SER A 4 10.55 -13.27 -12.64
C SER A 4 10.70 -14.57 -11.84
N VAL A 5 11.34 -15.61 -12.40
CA VAL A 5 11.48 -16.91 -11.71
C VAL A 5 12.43 -16.81 -10.52
N LEU A 6 13.51 -16.05 -10.65
CA LEU A 6 14.45 -15.81 -9.55
C LEU A 6 13.80 -15.11 -8.35
N HIS A 7 12.94 -14.12 -8.60
CA HIS A 7 12.21 -13.44 -7.53
C HIS A 7 11.21 -14.37 -6.83
N GLN A 8 10.60 -15.29 -7.58
CA GLN A 8 9.69 -16.28 -7.01
C GLN A 8 10.43 -17.27 -6.10
N ILE A 9 11.57 -17.80 -6.52
CA ILE A 9 12.40 -18.71 -5.70
C ILE A 9 12.80 -18.01 -4.40
N ALA A 10 13.38 -16.81 -4.49
CA ALA A 10 13.81 -16.06 -3.31
C ALA A 10 12.65 -15.75 -2.34
N ALA A 11 11.47 -15.41 -2.87
CA ALA A 11 10.29 -15.19 -2.05
C ALA A 11 9.86 -16.47 -1.31
N LEU A 12 9.81 -17.61 -2.03
CA LEU A 12 9.43 -18.90 -1.46
C LEU A 12 10.40 -19.35 -0.37
N GLU A 13 11.71 -19.26 -0.60
CA GLU A 13 12.75 -19.58 0.37
C GLU A 13 12.65 -18.70 1.62
N SER A 14 12.42 -17.39 1.43
CA SER A 14 12.23 -16.47 2.55
C SER A 14 10.97 -16.78 3.38
N TRP A 15 9.90 -17.27 2.75
CA TRP A 15 8.67 -17.63 3.47
C TRP A 15 8.76 -19.01 4.11
N ALA A 16 9.55 -19.93 3.56
CA ALA A 16 9.78 -21.27 4.13
C ALA A 16 10.47 -21.19 5.51
N THR A 17 11.33 -20.19 5.72
CA THR A 17 12.05 -19.97 6.98
C THR A 17 11.31 -19.04 7.96
N THR A 18 10.18 -18.46 7.56
CA THR A 18 9.41 -17.54 8.42
C THR A 18 8.43 -18.33 9.31
N VAL A 19 8.78 -18.47 10.58
CA VAL A 19 7.96 -19.18 11.58
C VAL A 19 6.67 -18.41 11.91
N ASP A 20 6.78 -17.11 12.19
CA ASP A 20 5.64 -16.23 12.45
C ASP A 20 5.49 -15.18 11.34
N ARG A 21 4.54 -15.42 10.45
CA ARG A 21 4.22 -14.53 9.33
C ARG A 21 3.62 -13.20 9.80
N THR A 22 2.88 -13.20 10.91
CA THR A 22 2.25 -12.01 11.48
C THR A 22 3.30 -11.09 12.09
N ALA A 23 4.27 -11.67 12.81
CA ALA A 23 5.39 -10.93 13.37
C ALA A 23 6.27 -10.29 12.28
N ARG A 24 6.53 -10.99 11.17
CA ARG A 24 7.35 -10.46 10.06
C ARG A 24 6.81 -9.14 9.51
N THR A 25 5.49 -8.97 9.43
CA THR A 25 4.84 -7.78 8.86
C THR A 25 4.40 -6.76 9.90
N ARG A 26 4.47 -7.09 11.19
CA ARG A 26 4.05 -6.23 12.30
C ARG A 26 4.80 -4.88 12.34
N PRO A 27 6.14 -4.81 12.21
CA PRO A 27 6.85 -3.53 12.23
C PRO A 27 6.40 -2.58 11.13
N ALA A 28 6.13 -3.11 9.93
CA ALA A 28 5.64 -2.31 8.82
C ALA A 28 4.23 -1.74 9.08
N ARG A 29 3.34 -2.54 9.68
CA ARG A 29 2.00 -2.09 10.09
C ARG A 29 2.08 -1.00 11.16
N GLN A 30 2.90 -1.20 12.18
CA GLN A 30 3.12 -0.22 13.25
C GLN A 30 3.73 1.08 12.73
N GLY A 31 4.71 1.01 11.82
CA GLY A 31 5.29 2.21 11.21
C GLY A 31 4.30 3.01 10.38
N LEU A 32 3.38 2.33 9.67
CA LEU A 32 2.33 3.00 8.91
C LEU A 32 1.29 3.67 9.85
N GLU A 33 0.94 3.02 10.94
CA GLU A 33 0.04 3.56 11.96
C GLU A 33 0.64 4.79 12.65
N ALA A 34 1.91 4.71 13.08
CA ALA A 34 2.64 5.85 13.65
C ALA A 34 2.84 7.00 12.65
N LYS A 35 2.87 6.72 11.35
CA LYS A 35 2.83 7.77 10.32
C LYS A 35 1.47 8.47 10.32
N PHE A 36 0.37 7.72 10.39
CA PHE A 36 -0.96 8.32 10.42
C PHE A 36 -1.20 9.13 11.69
N GLU A 37 -0.77 8.65 12.85
CA GLU A 37 -0.83 9.40 14.11
C GLU A 37 -0.17 10.78 13.98
N ARG A 38 1.06 10.85 13.48
CA ARG A 38 1.78 12.11 13.24
C ARG A 38 1.12 13.01 12.19
N GLU A 39 0.43 12.44 11.21
CA GLU A 39 -0.28 13.21 10.19
C GLU A 39 -1.64 13.75 10.67
N VAL A 40 -2.29 13.10 11.63
CA VAL A 40 -3.60 13.55 12.15
C VAL A 40 -3.46 14.47 13.36
N ASP A 41 -2.41 14.28 14.15
CA ASP A 41 -2.15 15.04 15.37
C ASP A 41 -0.66 15.42 15.48
N PRO A 42 -0.15 16.34 14.63
CA PRO A 42 1.26 16.73 14.65
C PRO A 42 1.71 17.35 15.98
N GLU A 43 0.80 18.10 16.62
CA GLU A 43 1.05 18.82 17.87
C GLU A 43 0.69 18.00 19.12
N GLY A 44 0.10 16.81 18.97
CA GLY A 44 -0.24 15.93 20.09
C GLY A 44 -1.39 16.43 20.98
N LEU A 45 -2.23 17.34 20.47
CA LEU A 45 -3.25 18.04 21.26
C LEU A 45 -4.58 17.29 21.31
N MET A 46 -4.79 16.29 20.45
CA MET A 46 -6.04 15.54 20.42
C MET A 46 -6.15 14.59 21.61
N ASP A 47 -7.36 14.46 22.14
CA ASP A 47 -7.65 13.41 23.10
C ASP A 47 -7.43 12.02 22.45
N PRO A 48 -7.04 11.00 23.23
CA PRO A 48 -6.71 9.69 22.67
C PRO A 48 -7.84 9.05 21.85
N GLN A 49 -9.10 9.30 22.20
CA GLN A 49 -10.23 8.67 21.53
C GLN A 49 -10.52 9.34 20.18
N THR A 50 -10.48 10.67 20.12
CA THR A 50 -10.60 11.43 18.88
C THR A 50 -9.42 11.19 17.96
N ARG A 51 -8.20 11.11 18.52
CA ARG A 51 -7.00 10.74 17.75
C ARG A 51 -7.17 9.36 17.11
N ALA A 52 -7.60 8.35 17.87
CA ALA A 52 -7.82 7.01 17.33
C ALA A 52 -8.86 7.00 16.20
N ARG A 53 -9.97 7.74 16.35
CA ARG A 53 -10.98 7.90 15.29
C ARG A 53 -10.41 8.58 14.05
N ALA A 54 -9.59 9.61 14.22
CA ALA A 54 -8.94 10.33 13.13
C ALA A 54 -7.92 9.44 12.39
N VAL A 55 -7.10 8.67 13.13
CA VAL A 55 -6.17 7.68 12.55
C VAL A 55 -6.93 6.65 11.72
N GLU A 56 -8.03 6.11 12.24
CA GLU A 56 -8.83 5.12 11.51
C GLU A 56 -9.47 5.72 10.24
N ALA A 57 -9.96 6.95 10.29
CA ALA A 57 -10.45 7.66 9.10
C ALA A 57 -9.32 7.88 8.07
N LYS A 58 -8.13 8.29 8.53
CA LYS A 58 -6.95 8.50 7.68
C LYS A 58 -6.49 7.20 7.02
N ARG A 59 -6.47 6.11 7.78
CA ARG A 59 -6.14 4.76 7.30
C ARG A 59 -7.11 4.31 6.20
N LYS A 60 -8.43 4.46 6.42
CA LYS A 60 -9.44 4.15 5.40
C LYS A 60 -9.22 4.98 4.12
N ALA A 61 -9.03 6.29 4.26
CA ALA A 61 -8.77 7.17 3.12
C ALA A 61 -7.48 6.79 2.37
N TYR A 62 -6.42 6.36 3.07
CA TYR A 62 -5.17 5.91 2.44
C TYR A 62 -5.41 4.69 1.54
N TYR A 63 -6.09 3.65 2.04
CA TYR A 63 -6.35 2.45 1.25
C TYR A 63 -7.32 2.69 0.10
N LEU A 64 -8.32 3.56 0.28
CA LEU A 64 -9.22 3.96 -0.81
C LEU A 64 -8.46 4.65 -1.95
N ARG A 65 -7.53 5.57 -1.64
CA ARG A 65 -6.66 6.20 -2.65
C ARG A 65 -5.78 5.18 -3.36
N LEU A 66 -5.24 4.21 -2.62
CA LEU A 66 -4.43 3.13 -3.21
C LEU A 66 -5.25 2.25 -4.16
N ALA A 67 -6.48 1.89 -3.75
CA ALA A 67 -7.39 1.10 -4.57
C ALA A 67 -7.80 1.84 -5.85
N LEU A 68 -8.09 3.15 -5.76
CA LEU A 68 -8.40 4.01 -6.90
C LEU A 68 -7.24 4.02 -7.91
N LYS A 69 -6.02 4.33 -7.46
CA LYS A 69 -4.82 4.32 -8.32
C LYS A 69 -4.60 2.96 -8.99
N SER A 70 -4.84 1.88 -8.24
CA SER A 70 -4.74 0.52 -8.76
C SER A 70 -5.78 0.21 -9.84
N ALA A 71 -7.02 0.70 -9.66
CA ALA A 71 -8.09 0.54 -10.65
C ALA A 71 -7.79 1.35 -11.92
N GLU A 72 -7.31 2.58 -11.79
CA GLU A 72 -6.86 3.43 -12.90
C GLU A 72 -5.75 2.76 -13.72
N ALA A 73 -4.71 2.24 -13.05
CA ALA A 73 -3.62 1.53 -13.72
C ALA A 73 -4.10 0.28 -14.48
N ARG A 74 -5.04 -0.48 -13.89
CA ARG A 74 -5.64 -1.64 -14.58
C ARG A 74 -6.48 -1.22 -15.78
N ARG A 75 -7.21 -0.10 -15.70
CA ARG A 75 -8.00 0.44 -16.81
C ARG A 75 -7.10 0.83 -17.97
N LEU A 76 -6.02 1.56 -17.70
CA LEU A 76 -5.04 1.96 -18.72
C LEU A 76 -4.41 0.76 -19.43
N ARG A 77 -4.04 -0.29 -18.69
CA ARG A 77 -3.49 -1.52 -19.28
C ARG A 77 -4.49 -2.30 -20.14
N ARG A 78 -5.80 -2.12 -19.89
CA ARG A 78 -6.87 -2.81 -20.64
C ARG A 78 -7.34 -2.04 -21.86
N ALA A 79 -7.09 -0.74 -21.94
CA ALA A 79 -7.31 0.02 -23.17
C ALA A 79 -6.16 -0.33 -24.12
N PRO A 80 -6.39 -1.10 -25.20
CA PRO A 80 -5.40 -1.21 -26.26
C PRO A 80 -5.19 0.20 -26.85
N GLY A 81 -3.96 0.52 -27.24
CA GLY A 81 -3.52 1.86 -27.64
C GLY A 81 -4.55 2.63 -28.47
N LEU A 82 -5.01 3.77 -27.94
CA LEU A 82 -5.57 4.84 -28.75
C LEU A 82 -4.37 5.60 -29.34
N GLU A 83 -3.74 5.00 -30.35
CA GLU A 83 -2.83 5.73 -31.23
C GLU A 83 -3.35 5.60 -32.66
N GLU A 84 -3.23 6.71 -33.39
CA GLU A 84 -3.40 6.89 -34.83
C GLU A 84 -4.77 7.40 -35.34
N THR A 85 -5.05 8.69 -35.10
CA THR A 85 -5.63 9.57 -36.15
C THR A 85 -5.36 11.04 -35.81
N VAL A 86 -4.16 11.53 -36.13
CA VAL A 86 -3.97 12.95 -36.47
C VAL A 86 -2.90 12.99 -37.56
N GLU A 87 -3.32 12.75 -38.80
CA GLU A 87 -2.56 13.14 -39.98
C GLU A 87 -2.56 14.67 -40.06
N GLY A 88 -1.38 15.24 -40.33
CA GLY A 88 -1.15 16.63 -40.71
C GLY A 88 0.02 16.67 -41.67
#